data_AF-A0A954WHE9-F1
#
_entry.id   AF-A0A954WHE9-F1
#
_cell.length_a   1.000
_cell.length_b   1.000
_cell.length_c   1.000
_cell.angle_alpha   90.00
_cell.angle_beta   90.00
_cell.angle_gamma   90.00
#
_symmetry.space_group_name_H-M   'P 1'
#
loop_
_entity.id
_entity.type
_entity.pdbx_description
1 polymer ?
#
loop_
_entity_poly.entity_id
_entity_poly.type
_entity_poly.pdbx_seq_one_letter_code
_entity_poly.pdbx_strand_id
1 'polypeptide(L)'
;MRFACQLFATLSLVLTICFSTTASADDADESAARRPNVLFIAIDDLNDWIGCLDGHPLAKTPHMDALAARGTLFTNAHCQAPLCNPSRTSLLTGLRPSTTGVYGLAPWI
;
A
#
# COMPACT_ATOMS: atom_id res chain seq x y z
N MET A 1 -20.85 64.41 13.11
CA MET A 1 -19.82 64.09 12.10
C MET A 1 -18.60 63.33 12.62
N ARG A 2 -18.32 63.23 13.94
CA ARG A 2 -17.14 62.51 14.45
C ARG A 2 -17.28 60.98 14.55
N PHE A 3 -18.50 60.47 14.75
CA PHE A 3 -18.77 59.02 14.86
C PHE A 3 -18.66 58.25 13.53
N ALA A 4 -19.02 58.86 12.40
CA ALA A 4 -18.92 58.21 11.09
C ALA A 4 -17.45 58.00 10.66
N CYS A 5 -16.55 58.91 11.03
CA CYS A 5 -15.13 58.83 10.66
C CYS A 5 -14.39 57.69 11.41
N GLN A 6 -14.76 57.42 12.66
CA GLN A 6 -14.19 56.32 13.45
C GLN A 6 -14.66 54.95 12.98
N LEU A 7 -15.90 54.83 12.49
CA LEU A 7 -16.45 53.56 12.01
C LEU A 7 -15.85 53.14 10.66
N PHE A 8 -15.55 54.10 9.77
CA PHE A 8 -14.84 53.81 8.51
C PHE A 8 -13.36 53.47 8.73
N ALA A 9 -12.71 54.10 9.72
CA ALA A 9 -11.30 53.82 10.04
C ALA A 9 -11.09 52.43 10.66
N THR A 10 -12.01 51.96 11.51
CA THR A 10 -11.92 50.61 12.10
C THR A 10 -12.29 49.52 11.10
N LEU A 11 -13.22 49.77 10.17
CA LEU A 11 -13.58 48.81 9.13
C LEU A 11 -12.43 48.58 8.12
N SER A 12 -11.67 49.63 7.80
CA SER A 12 -10.47 49.57 6.93
C SER A 12 -9.30 48.82 7.58
N LEU A 13 -9.12 48.99 8.90
CA LEU A 13 -8.08 48.29 9.66
C LEU A 13 -8.37 46.78 9.75
N VAL A 14 -9.64 46.39 9.97
CA VAL A 14 -10.06 44.98 10.00
C VAL A 14 -9.92 44.33 8.62
N LEU A 15 -10.26 45.03 7.54
CA LEU A 15 -10.17 44.50 6.18
C LEU A 15 -8.71 44.26 5.73
N THR A 16 -7.78 45.09 6.22
CA THR A 16 -6.34 44.96 5.94
C THR A 16 -5.71 43.81 6.73
N ILE A 17 -6.13 43.58 7.99
CA ILE A 17 -5.68 42.45 8.81
C ILE A 17 -6.11 41.10 8.20
N CYS A 18 -7.32 41.02 7.62
CA CYS A 18 -7.79 39.82 6.92
C CYS A 18 -7.02 39.53 5.61
N PHE A 19 -6.49 40.55 4.94
CA PHE A 19 -5.77 40.38 3.66
C PHE A 19 -4.32 39.88 3.86
N SER A 20 -3.72 40.11 5.03
CA SER A 20 -2.37 39.61 5.35
C SER A 20 -2.35 38.16 5.87
N THR A 21 -3.49 37.59 6.27
CA THR A 21 -3.58 36.18 6.73
C THR A 21 -3.78 35.16 5.61
N THR A 22 -3.86 35.58 4.35
CA THR A 22 -3.88 34.66 3.19
C THR A 22 -2.53 34.56 2.48
N ALA A 23 -1.46 35.07 3.08
CA ALA A 23 -0.10 34.82 2.61
C ALA A 23 0.42 33.51 3.20
N SER A 24 0.94 32.65 2.31
CA SER A 24 1.55 31.32 2.53
C SER A 24 0.59 30.13 2.47
N ALA A 25 0.09 29.87 1.25
CA ALA A 25 -0.23 28.50 0.81
C ALA A 25 0.66 28.09 -0.37
N ASP A 26 1.93 28.51 -0.34
CA ASP A 26 2.97 28.11 -1.31
C ASP A 26 3.95 27.08 -0.71
N ASP A 27 3.53 26.38 0.35
CA ASP A 27 4.08 25.07 0.73
C ASP A 27 3.16 23.96 0.18
N ALA A 28 2.80 24.06 -1.11
CA ALA A 28 2.52 22.85 -1.87
C ALA A 28 3.87 22.14 -2.06
N ASP A 29 4.35 21.55 -0.97
CA ASP A 29 5.47 20.62 -0.96
C ASP A 29 5.23 19.65 -2.11
N GLU A 30 6.25 19.58 -2.96
CA GLU A 30 6.38 18.74 -4.12
C GLU A 30 6.50 17.26 -3.70
N SER A 31 5.65 16.83 -2.77
CA SER A 31 5.23 15.45 -2.61
C SER A 31 4.26 15.14 -3.76
N ALA A 32 4.74 15.25 -5.00
CA ALA A 32 4.23 14.37 -6.04
C ALA A 32 4.47 12.96 -5.49
N ALA A 33 3.43 12.36 -4.87
CA ALA A 33 3.53 11.15 -4.08
C ALA A 33 4.41 10.17 -4.84
N ARG A 34 5.67 10.02 -4.39
CA ARG A 34 6.68 9.32 -5.18
C ARG A 34 6.13 7.92 -5.39
N ARG A 35 5.93 7.53 -6.66
CA ARG A 35 5.37 6.23 -6.99
C ARG A 35 6.21 5.17 -6.26
N PRO A 36 5.62 4.39 -5.35
CA PRO A 36 6.39 3.41 -4.59
C PRO A 36 6.92 2.34 -5.54
N ASN A 37 8.11 1.83 -5.25
CA ASN A 37 8.60 0.62 -5.89
C ASN A 37 7.89 -0.59 -5.27
N VAL A 38 7.49 -1.55 -6.10
CA VAL A 38 6.89 -2.81 -5.65
C VAL A 38 7.89 -3.93 -5.88
N LEU A 39 8.34 -4.57 -4.80
CA LEU A 39 9.16 -5.78 -4.85
C LEU A 39 8.26 -6.99 -4.57
N PHE A 40 8.06 -7.83 -5.58
CA PHE A 40 7.34 -9.09 -5.44
C PHE A 40 8.34 -10.25 -5.26
N ILE A 41 8.32 -10.89 -4.09
CA ILE A 41 9.14 -12.06 -3.75
C ILE A 41 8.24 -13.29 -3.76
N ALA A 42 8.53 -14.24 -4.65
CA ALA A 42 7.86 -15.54 -4.70
C ALA A 42 8.84 -16.65 -4.34
N ILE A 43 8.42 -17.59 -3.51
CA ILE A 43 9.21 -18.75 -3.07
C ILE A 43 8.47 -20.00 -3.56
N ASP A 44 9.16 -20.88 -4.28
CA ASP A 44 8.58 -22.12 -4.81
C ASP A 44 8.45 -23.17 -3.69
N ASP A 45 7.33 -23.89 -3.69
CA ASP A 45 7.02 -24.99 -2.75
C ASP A 45 7.18 -24.68 -1.25
N LEU A 46 7.06 -23.40 -0.86
CA LEU A 46 7.11 -23.01 0.55
C LEU A 46 5.83 -23.44 1.29
N ASN A 47 6.00 -24.25 2.33
CA ASN A 47 4.92 -24.62 3.26
C ASN A 47 4.76 -23.61 4.41
N ASP A 48 3.73 -23.78 5.25
CA ASP A 48 3.43 -23.03 6.47
C ASP A 48 4.42 -23.25 7.63
N TRP A 49 5.58 -23.87 7.36
CA TRP A 49 6.58 -24.22 8.37
C TRP A 49 7.38 -23.04 8.92
N ILE A 50 7.12 -21.82 8.44
CA ILE A 50 7.85 -20.61 8.82
C ILE A 50 7.49 -20.13 10.22
N GLY A 51 8.45 -19.45 10.87
CA GLY A 51 8.32 -19.01 12.26
C GLY A 51 7.11 -18.11 12.50
N CYS A 52 6.82 -17.18 11.60
CA CYS A 52 5.66 -16.29 11.72
C CYS A 52 4.28 -16.96 11.60
N LEU A 53 4.22 -18.25 11.24
CA LEU A 53 3.00 -19.06 11.23
C LEU A 53 3.01 -20.13 12.34
N ASP A 54 3.90 -20.00 13.34
CA ASP A 54 4.09 -20.99 14.40
C ASP A 54 4.37 -22.40 13.84
N GLY A 55 5.11 -22.45 12.74
CA GLY A 55 5.41 -23.67 12.00
C GLY A 55 6.45 -24.58 12.69
N HIS A 56 7.22 -25.31 11.88
CA HIS A 56 8.09 -26.37 12.37
C HIS A 56 9.20 -25.84 13.31
N PRO A 57 9.45 -26.43 14.50
CA PRO A 57 10.34 -25.86 15.52
C PRO A 57 11.82 -25.77 15.12
N LEU A 58 12.23 -26.50 14.08
CA LEU A 58 13.59 -26.44 13.53
C LEU A 58 13.74 -25.43 12.38
N ALA A 59 12.64 -24.90 11.84
CA ALA A 59 12.71 -23.89 10.78
C ALA A 59 13.07 -22.52 11.38
N LYS A 60 14.25 -22.01 11.04
CA LYS A 60 14.73 -20.72 11.52
C LYS A 60 14.57 -19.68 10.41
N THR A 61 13.57 -18.82 10.51
CA THR A 61 13.24 -17.80 9.49
C THR A 61 13.27 -16.35 10.00
N PRO A 62 14.32 -15.92 10.73
CA PRO A 62 14.29 -14.64 11.46
C PRO A 62 14.07 -13.41 10.57
N HIS A 63 14.49 -13.46 9.30
CA HIS A 63 14.28 -12.36 8.36
C HIS A 63 12.84 -12.30 7.81
N MET A 64 12.19 -13.46 7.64
CA MET A 64 10.77 -13.51 7.26
C MET A 64 9.90 -13.07 8.44
N ASP A 65 10.26 -13.50 9.65
CA ASP A 65 9.56 -13.14 10.89
C ASP A 65 9.65 -11.61 11.12
N ALA A 66 10.84 -11.02 10.93
CA ALA A 66 11.04 -9.58 10.98
C ALA A 66 10.32 -8.81 9.85
N LEU A 67 10.05 -9.44 8.71
CA LEU A 67 9.23 -8.86 7.64
C LEU A 67 7.74 -8.89 8.01
N ALA A 68 7.25 -10.01 8.57
CA ALA A 68 5.89 -10.15 9.03
C ALA A 68 5.57 -9.17 10.17
N ALA A 69 6.47 -9.01 11.14
CA ALA A 69 6.29 -8.14 12.30
C ALA A 69 6.17 -6.64 11.96
N ARG A 70 6.78 -6.20 10.85
CA ARG A 70 6.71 -4.80 10.37
C ARG A 70 5.65 -4.58 9.29
N GLY A 71 4.92 -5.63 8.91
CA GLY A 71 3.98 -5.62 7.79
C GLY A 71 2.63 -6.20 8.17
N THR A 72 1.93 -6.74 7.17
CA THR A 72 0.67 -7.45 7.36
C THR A 72 0.86 -8.90 6.94
N LEU A 73 0.59 -9.81 7.87
CA LEU A 73 0.60 -11.25 7.63
C LEU A 73 -0.81 -11.75 7.32
N PHE A 74 -0.98 -12.42 6.19
CA PHE A 74 -2.23 -13.10 5.83
C PHE A 74 -2.14 -14.57 6.24
N THR A 75 -2.85 -14.95 7.30
CA THR A 75 -2.81 -16.32 7.87
C THR A 75 -3.69 -17.32 7.14
N ASN A 76 -4.49 -16.86 6.17
CA ASN A 76 -5.42 -17.68 5.41
C ASN A 76 -5.34 -17.38 3.90
N ALA A 77 -4.11 -17.33 3.37
CA ALA A 77 -3.85 -17.12 1.95
C ALA A 77 -3.72 -18.47 1.22
N HIS A 78 -4.48 -18.67 0.15
CA HIS A 78 -4.50 -19.92 -0.62
C HIS A 78 -4.07 -19.67 -2.06
N CYS A 79 -3.37 -20.64 -2.64
CA CYS A 79 -3.15 -20.69 -4.07
C CYS A 79 -4.41 -21.21 -4.78
N GLN A 80 -4.58 -20.81 -6.04
CA GLN A 80 -5.76 -21.24 -6.83
C GLN A 80 -5.63 -22.67 -7.37
N ALA A 81 -4.41 -23.22 -7.38
CA ALA A 81 -4.11 -24.61 -7.72
C ALA A 81 -2.82 -25.05 -7.02
N PRO A 82 -2.74 -26.27 -6.47
CA PRO A 82 -1.54 -26.80 -5.79
C PRO A 82 -0.51 -27.33 -6.79
N LEU A 83 -0.26 -26.58 -7.88
CA LEU A 83 0.68 -26.91 -8.94
C LEU A 83 1.37 -25.64 -9.42
N CYS A 84 2.67 -25.73 -9.68
CA CYS A 84 3.54 -24.57 -9.83
C CYS A 84 3.12 -23.68 -11.02
N ASN A 85 2.87 -24.27 -12.20
CA ASN A 85 2.44 -23.54 -13.41
C ASN A 85 1.05 -22.89 -13.26
N PRO A 86 -0.06 -23.64 -12.96
CA PRO A 86 -1.38 -23.03 -12.83
C PRO A 86 -1.47 -22.01 -11.68
N SER A 87 -0.75 -22.22 -10.57
CA SER A 87 -0.66 -21.26 -9.46
C SER A 87 -0.03 -19.94 -9.92
N ARG A 88 1.13 -20.00 -10.58
CA ARG A 88 1.83 -18.81 -11.10
C ARG A 88 1.03 -18.09 -12.17
N THR A 89 0.47 -18.81 -13.15
CA THR A 89 -0.39 -18.21 -14.18
C THR A 89 -1.56 -17.48 -13.53
N SER A 90 -2.20 -18.10 -12.54
CA SER A 90 -3.33 -17.49 -11.86
C SER A 90 -2.96 -16.21 -11.11
N LEU A 91 -1.85 -16.24 -10.38
CA LEU A 91 -1.35 -15.10 -9.61
C LEU A 91 -0.93 -13.92 -10.52
N LEU A 92 -0.23 -14.19 -11.62
CA LEU A 92 0.28 -13.15 -12.51
C LEU A 92 -0.78 -12.55 -13.43
N THR A 93 -1.82 -13.31 -13.77
CA THR A 93 -2.92 -12.83 -14.63
C THR A 93 -4.12 -12.32 -13.84
N GLY A 94 -4.23 -12.65 -12.56
CA GLY A 94 -5.43 -12.37 -11.74
C GLY A 94 -6.64 -13.22 -12.12
N LEU A 95 -6.46 -14.28 -12.92
CA LEU A 95 -7.53 -15.15 -13.42
C LEU A 95 -7.44 -16.55 -12.79
N ARG A 96 -8.56 -17.22 -12.59
CA ARG A 96 -8.57 -18.61 -12.06
C ARG A 96 -8.08 -19.61 -13.13
N PRO A 97 -7.54 -20.78 -12.74
CA PRO A 97 -7.24 -21.87 -13.68
C PRO A 97 -8.41 -22.25 -14.59
N SER A 98 -9.64 -22.19 -14.07
CA SER A 98 -10.89 -22.41 -14.83
C SER A 98 -11.10 -21.43 -15.98
N THR A 99 -10.46 -20.25 -15.92
CA THR A 99 -10.52 -19.19 -16.93
C THR A 99 -9.29 -19.21 -17.83
N THR A 100 -8.11 -19.51 -17.29
CA THR A 100 -6.86 -19.53 -18.07
C THR A 100 -6.68 -20.79 -18.89
N GLY A 101 -7.35 -21.90 -18.52
CA GLY A 101 -7.19 -23.20 -19.17
C GLY A 101 -5.88 -23.92 -18.82
N VAL A 102 -5.06 -23.33 -17.96
CA VAL A 102 -3.81 -23.94 -17.49
C VAL A 102 -4.11 -24.75 -16.24
N TYR A 103 -4.04 -26.09 -16.35
CA TYR A 103 -4.29 -27.02 -15.24
C TYR A 103 -3.05 -27.85 -14.87
N GLY A 104 -2.09 -27.98 -15.78
CA GLY A 104 -0.91 -28.82 -15.63
C GLY A 104 0.40 -28.06 -15.77
N LEU A 105 1.51 -28.78 -15.59
CA LEU A 105 2.86 -28.23 -15.75
C LEU A 105 3.24 -28.07 -17.23
N ALA A 106 2.69 -28.91 -18.10
CA ALA A 106 2.89 -28.82 -19.54
C ALA A 106 1.76 -28.01 -20.19
N PRO A 107 2.06 -27.24 -21.26
CA PRO A 107 1.07 -26.43 -21.97
C PRO A 107 0.01 -27.23 -22.76
N TRP A 108 0.09 -28.58 -22.82
CA TRP A 108 -0.66 -29.39 -23.79
C TRP A 108 -1.20 -30.73 -23.26
N ILE A 109 -1.53 -30.84 -21.96
CA ILE A 109 -2.35 -31.97 -21.49
C ILE A 109 -3.82 -31.55 -21.36
#